data_AF-A0A6V7HNL0-F1
#
_entry.id   AF-A0A6V7HNL0-F1
#
_cell.length_a   1.000
_cell.length_b   1.000
_cell.length_c   1.000
_cell.angle_alpha   90.00
_cell.angle_beta   90.00
_cell.angle_gamma   90.00
#
_symmetry.space_group_name_H-M   'P 1'
#
loop_
_entity.id
_entity.type
_entity.pdbx_description
1 polymer ?
#
loop_
_entity_poly.entity_id
_entity_poly.type
_entity_poly.pdbx_seq_one_letter_code
_entity_poly.pdbx_strand_id
1 'polypeptide(L)' 'MPFGQVPVLEVDGKKIHQSTAICRYLAKQVGLVGKDDWENLEIDAAVDTIHDLRA' A
#
# COMPACT_ATOMS: atom_id res chain seq x y z
N MET A 1 8.98 14.84 -6.92
CA MET A 1 8.87 13.95 -5.75
C MET A 1 7.71 14.46 -4.92
N PRO A 2 6.55 13.79 -4.96
CA PRO A 2 5.40 14.22 -4.15
C PRO A 2 5.82 14.44 -2.70
N PHE A 3 5.60 15.66 -2.20
CA PHE A 3 5.90 16.07 -0.81
C PHE A 3 7.36 15.87 -0.34
N GLY A 4 8.32 15.71 -1.25
CA GLY A 4 9.73 15.52 -0.89
C GLY A 4 10.02 14.21 -0.14
N GLN A 5 9.12 13.24 -0.20
CA GLN A 5 9.24 11.96 0.50
C GLN A 5 9.55 10.81 -0.46
N VAL A 6 10.15 9.76 0.09
CA VAL A 6 10.37 8.46 -0.57
C VAL A 6 9.70 7.34 0.24
N PRO A 7 9.25 6.23 -0.41
CA PRO A 7 9.34 5.92 -1.83
C PRO A 7 8.31 6.66 -2.71
N VAL A 8 8.59 6.72 -4.02
CA VAL A 8 7.68 7.25 -5.05
C VAL A 8 7.42 6.17 -6.09
N LEU A 9 6.15 5.91 -6.40
CA LEU A 9 5.74 5.09 -7.54
C LEU A 9 5.25 6.01 -8.68
N GLU A 10 5.63 5.67 -9.91
CA GLU A 10 5.16 6.34 -11.14
C GLU A 10 4.52 5.31 -12.07
N VAL A 11 3.24 5.52 -12.43
CA VAL A 11 2.48 4.70 -13.39
C VAL A 11 1.80 5.64 -14.38
N ASP A 12 2.10 5.48 -15.67
CA ASP A 12 1.56 6.32 -16.76
C ASP A 12 1.72 7.83 -16.50
N GLY A 13 2.89 8.24 -15.99
CA GLY A 13 3.20 9.62 -15.66
C GLY A 13 2.53 10.16 -14.38
N LYS A 14 1.69 9.36 -13.71
CA LYS A 14 1.08 9.70 -12.40
C LYS A 14 2.02 9.28 -11.27
N LYS A 15 2.40 10.25 -10.43
CA LYS A 15 3.31 10.05 -9.29
C LYS A 15 2.55 10.03 -7.97
N ILE A 16 2.83 9.03 -7.14
CA ILE A 16 2.28 8.90 -5.78
C ILE A 16 3.41 8.59 -4.79
N HIS A 17 3.22 8.98 -3.54
CA HIS A 17 4.05 8.60 -2.39
C HIS A 17 3.12 8.04 -1.31
N GLN A 18 3.67 7.49 -0.22
CA GLN A 18 3.05 6.59 0.77
C GLN A 18 3.29 5.12 0.45
N SER A 19 4.29 4.54 1.12
CA SER A 19 4.76 3.17 0.89
C SER A 19 3.65 2.14 1.03
N THR A 20 2.80 2.23 2.05
CA THR A 20 1.71 1.27 2.31
C THR A 20 0.66 1.30 1.20
N ALA A 21 0.28 2.50 0.74
CA ALA A 21 -0.66 2.66 -0.37
C ALA A 21 -0.07 2.12 -1.69
N ILE A 22 1.22 2.35 -1.92
CA ILE A 22 1.96 1.78 -3.07
C ILE A 22 1.94 0.25 -3.03
N CYS A 23 2.25 -0.35 -1.87
CA CYS A 23 2.22 -1.80 -1.68
C CYS A 23 0.83 -2.37 -1.95
N ARG A 24 -0.23 -1.76 -1.39
CA ARG A 24 -1.62 -2.19 -1.60
C ARG A 24 -2.03 -2.13 -3.07
N TYR A 25 -1.66 -1.06 -3.77
CA TYR A 25 -1.91 -0.93 -5.21
C TYR A 25 -1.22 -2.04 -6.01
N LEU A 26 0.07 -2.29 -5.76
CA LEU A 26 0.84 -3.32 -6.45
C LEU A 26 0.34 -4.73 -6.13
N ALA A 27 0.00 -5.00 -4.87
CA ALA A 27 -0.59 -6.27 -4.44
C ALA A 27 -1.84 -6.61 -5.26
N LYS A 28 -2.70 -5.62 -5.53
CA LYS A 28 -3.86 -5.79 -6.41
C LYS A 28 -3.48 -6.13 -7.86
N GLN A 29 -2.40 -5.56 -8.38
CA GLN A 29 -1.94 -5.85 -9.75
C GLN A 29 -1.38 -7.28 -9.90
N VAL A 30 -0.79 -7.82 -8.84
CA VAL A 30 -0.15 -9.16 -8.87
C VAL A 30 -0.96 -10.27 -8.20
N GLY A 31 -2.19 -9.98 -7.76
CA GLY A 31 -3.08 -10.97 -7.15
C GLY A 31 -2.71 -11.37 -5.71
N LEU A 32 -2.04 -10.49 -4.96
CA LEU A 32 -1.73 -10.67 -3.54
C LEU A 32 -2.76 -9.97 -2.63
N VAL A 33 -4.04 -10.04 -2.99
CA VAL A 33 -5.17 -9.47 -2.24
C VAL A 33 -6.08 -10.58 -1.74
N GLY A 34 -6.90 -10.28 -0.73
CA GLY A 34 -7.93 -11.19 -0.24
C GLY A 34 -9.01 -11.46 -1.29
N LYS A 35 -9.73 -12.57 -1.12
CA LYS A 35 -10.81 -13.00 -2.02
C LYS A 35 -12.07 -12.15 -1.92
N ASP A 36 -12.25 -11.48 -0.78
CA ASP A 36 -13.38 -10.60 -0.50
C ASP A 36 -12.94 -9.38 0.33
N ASP A 37 -13.90 -8.50 0.63
CA ASP A 37 -13.64 -7.28 1.39
C ASP A 37 -13.20 -7.56 2.84
N TRP A 38 -13.62 -8.69 3.41
CA TRP A 38 -13.27 -9.06 4.79
C TRP A 38 -11.83 -9.56 4.88
N GLU A 39 -11.39 -10.45 3.98
CA GLU A 39 -10.00 -10.88 3.92
C GLU A 39 -9.06 -9.68 3.64
N ASN A 40 -9.49 -8.71 2.82
CA ASN A 40 -8.71 -7.48 2.59
C ASN A 40 -8.65 -6.60 3.84
N LEU A 41 -9.73 -6.50 4.62
CA LEU A 41 -9.73 -5.81 5.91
C LEU A 41 -8.74 -6.45 6.89
N GLU A 42 -8.68 -7.78 6.95
CA GLU A 42 -7.73 -8.51 7.81
C GLU A 42 -6.27 -8.25 7.39
N ILE A 43 -6.00 -8.22 6.08
CA ILE A 43 -4.67 -7.86 5.54
C ILE A 43 -4.31 -6.43 5.94
N ASP A 44 -5.23 -5.48 5.76
CA ASP A 44 -5.00 -4.07 6.11
C ASP A 44 -4.77 -3.88 7.61
N ALA A 45 -5.57 -4.55 8.46
CA ALA A 45 -5.40 -4.51 9.91
C ALA A 45 -4.01 -5.03 10.34
N ALA A 46 -3.52 -6.10 9.73
CA ALA A 46 -2.20 -6.65 10.03
C ALA A 46 -1.07 -5.70 9.61
N VAL A 47 -1.16 -5.13 8.41
CA VAL A 47 -0.18 -4.16 7.89
C VAL A 47 -0.15 -2.89 8.75
N ASP A 48 -1.31 -2.35 9.09
CA ASP A 48 -1.41 -1.12 9.88
C ASP A 48 -0.97 -1.34 11.33
N THR A 49 -1.22 -2.52 11.92
CA THR A 49 -0.65 -2.89 13.23
C THR A 49 0.88 -2.87 13.20
N ILE A 50 1.52 -3.37 12.13
CA ILE A 50 2.98 -3.29 11.97
C ILE A 50 3.44 -1.83 11.87
N HIS A 51 2.67 -0.97 11.21
CA HIS A 51 2.98 0.47 11.13
C HIS A 51 2.87 1.16 12.49
N ASP A 52 1.83 0.88 13.27
CA ASP A 52 1.66 1.41 14.62
C ASP A 52 2.81 1.00 15.55
N LEU A 53 3.31 -0.23 15.43
CA LEU A 53 4.45 -0.72 16.21
C LEU A 53 5.79 -0.09 15.82
N ARG A 54 5.93 0.40 14.59
CA ARG A 54 7.17 1.00 14.07
C ARG A 54 7.33 2.48 14.45
N ALA A 55 6.31 3.07 15.08
CA ALA A 55 6.26 4.48 15.48
C ALA A 55 7.32 4.85 16.53
#